data_AF-A0A6L9IX02-F1
#
_entry.id   AF-A0A6L9IX02-F1
#
_cell.length_a   1.000
_cell.length_b   1.000
_cell.length_c   1.000
_cell.angle_alpha   90.00
_cell.angle_beta   90.00
_cell.angle_gamma   90.00
#
_symmetry.space_group_name_H-M   'P 1'
#
loop_
_entity.id
_entity.type
_entity.pdbx_description
1 polymer ?
#
loop_
_entity_poly.entity_id
_entity_poly.type
_entity_poly.pdbx_seq_one_letter_code
_entity_poly.pdbx_strand_id
1 'polypeptide(L)'
;MRFGEYKDALTLINRHPVIGVGFSGTPEIDLYLGVANTYLTIASHAGFVGLFAYLVMMGSLFLYGLYHLRRIEALPEISDVWLGLSAGIVGVLAGGVFDHFYFKIDLFHATMTLVWIIFGLALASIRLAAATDPTTQPDAQTDPDPTLP
;
A
#
# COMPACT_ATOMS: atom_id res chain seq x y z
N MET A 1 4.15 -6.31 29.20
CA MET A 1 5.12 -7.17 28.47
C MET A 1 4.60 -7.36 27.06
N ARG A 2 5.46 -7.32 26.03
CA ARG A 2 5.06 -7.40 24.60
C ARG A 2 4.09 -8.55 24.28
N PHE A 3 4.29 -9.74 24.85
CA PHE A 3 3.38 -10.89 24.60
C PHE A 3 1.96 -10.69 25.15
N GLY A 4 1.81 -9.89 26.21
CA GLY A 4 0.51 -9.52 26.76
C GLY A 4 -0.31 -8.69 25.76
N GLU A 5 0.33 -7.73 25.08
CA GLU A 5 -0.32 -6.86 24.08
C GLU A 5 -0.90 -7.68 22.91
N TYR A 6 -0.18 -8.72 22.45
CA TYR A 6 -0.70 -9.61 21.41
C TYR A 6 -1.91 -10.42 21.88
N LYS A 7 -1.86 -10.96 23.10
CA LYS A 7 -2.97 -11.73 23.68
C LYS A 7 -4.20 -10.85 23.89
N ASP A 8 -3.99 -9.62 24.33
CA ASP A 8 -5.04 -8.65 24.54
C ASP A 8 -5.70 -8.24 23.23
N ALA A 9 -4.92 -7.95 22.19
CA ALA A 9 -5.43 -7.66 20.85
C ALA A 9 -6.30 -8.82 20.32
N LEU A 10 -5.83 -10.06 20.46
CA LEU A 10 -6.60 -11.25 20.05
C LEU A 10 -7.89 -11.41 20.86
N THR A 11 -7.87 -11.08 22.15
CA THR A 11 -9.06 -11.11 23.00
C THR A 11 -10.09 -10.08 22.51
N LEU A 12 -9.64 -8.88 22.16
CA LEU A 12 -10.48 -7.81 21.60
C LEU A 12 -11.12 -8.23 20.26
N ILE A 13 -10.31 -8.75 19.34
CA ILE A 13 -10.76 -9.24 18.03
C ILE A 13 -11.81 -10.34 18.22
N ASN A 14 -11.62 -11.24 19.18
CA ASN A 14 -12.59 -12.31 19.43
C ASN A 14 -13.92 -11.79 20.00
N ARG A 15 -13.87 -10.73 20.83
CA ARG A 15 -15.09 -10.09 21.38
C ARG A 15 -15.83 -9.23 20.34
N HIS A 16 -15.09 -8.57 19.45
CA HIS A 16 -15.64 -7.62 18.46
C HIS A 16 -15.14 -7.90 17.03
N PRO A 17 -15.41 -9.09 16.46
CA PRO A 17 -14.74 -9.56 15.25
C PRO A 17 -15.11 -8.82 13.97
N VAL A 18 -16.32 -8.24 13.89
CA VAL A 18 -16.82 -7.66 12.63
C VAL A 18 -16.37 -6.22 12.44
N ILE A 19 -16.70 -5.35 13.40
CA ILE A 19 -16.48 -3.89 13.32
C ILE A 19 -15.34 -3.43 14.26
N GLY A 20 -14.84 -4.29 15.14
CA GLY A 20 -13.84 -3.89 16.14
C GLY A 20 -14.42 -2.94 17.20
N VAL A 21 -13.54 -2.36 18.01
CA VAL A 21 -13.96 -1.46 19.11
C VAL A 21 -13.96 0.03 18.74
N GLY A 22 -13.30 0.42 17.65
CA GLY A 22 -13.07 1.82 17.26
C GLY A 22 -14.33 2.61 16.91
N PHE A 23 -15.44 1.92 16.59
CA PHE A 23 -16.73 2.53 16.27
C PHE A 23 -17.79 2.37 17.38
N SER A 24 -17.45 1.68 18.47
CA SER A 24 -18.41 1.29 19.51
C SER A 24 -18.50 2.27 20.69
N GLY A 25 -17.63 3.28 20.75
CA GLY A 25 -17.57 4.23 21.88
C GLY A 25 -17.16 3.60 23.22
N THR A 26 -16.70 2.35 23.22
CA THR A 26 -16.34 1.59 24.42
C THR A 26 -15.01 2.11 25.00
N PRO A 27 -14.87 2.34 26.33
CA PRO A 27 -13.66 2.90 26.95
C PRO A 27 -12.41 2.00 26.91
N GLU A 28 -12.45 0.89 26.17
CA GLU A 28 -11.37 -0.11 26.09
C GLU A 28 -10.23 0.31 25.13
N ILE A 29 -10.36 1.46 24.44
CA ILE A 29 -9.39 1.92 23.43
C ILE A 29 -7.99 2.16 24.04
N ASP A 30 -7.89 2.83 25.18
CA ASP A 30 -6.57 3.27 25.69
C ASP A 30 -5.76 2.16 26.39
N LEU A 31 -6.37 1.02 26.75
CA LEU A 31 -5.71 -0.02 27.55
C LEU A 31 -5.14 -1.19 26.72
N TYR A 32 -5.55 -1.35 25.45
CA TYR A 32 -5.35 -2.61 24.71
C TYR A 32 -4.74 -2.49 23.30
N LEU A 33 -4.35 -1.29 22.85
CA LEU A 33 -4.02 -1.03 21.43
C LEU A 33 -2.52 -0.86 21.11
N GLY A 34 -1.63 -1.37 21.98
CA GLY A 34 -0.17 -1.26 21.82
C GLY A 34 0.51 -2.36 21.00
N VAL A 35 -0.24 -3.30 20.38
CA VAL A 35 0.37 -4.44 19.68
C VAL A 35 1.23 -3.97 18.50
N ALA A 36 2.48 -4.42 18.45
CA ALA A 36 3.42 -4.08 17.39
C ALA A 36 3.16 -4.88 16.09
N ASN A 37 1.92 -4.82 15.58
CA ASN A 37 1.50 -5.44 14.34
C ASN A 37 0.29 -4.68 13.76
N THR A 38 0.50 -4.01 12.64
CA THR A 38 -0.48 -3.15 11.96
C THR A 38 -1.78 -3.91 11.66
N TYR A 39 -1.70 -5.17 11.26
CA TYR A 39 -2.87 -5.96 10.91
C TYR A 39 -3.75 -6.28 12.14
N LEU A 40 -3.12 -6.63 13.27
CA LEU A 40 -3.82 -6.81 14.54
C LEU A 40 -4.37 -5.49 15.07
N THR A 41 -3.65 -4.38 14.88
CA THR A 41 -4.13 -3.04 15.22
C THR A 41 -5.39 -2.70 14.42
N ILE A 42 -5.38 -2.91 13.10
CA ILE A 42 -6.55 -2.67 12.24
C ILE A 42 -7.70 -3.59 12.65
N ALA A 43 -7.46 -4.89 12.83
CA ALA A 43 -8.50 -5.85 13.22
C ALA A 43 -9.11 -5.52 14.59
N SER A 44 -8.32 -5.02 15.54
CA SER A 44 -8.85 -4.63 16.86
C SER A 44 -9.73 -3.38 16.77
N HIS A 45 -9.34 -2.38 15.96
CA HIS A 45 -10.10 -1.14 15.82
C HIS A 45 -11.32 -1.24 14.90
N ALA A 46 -11.16 -1.92 13.77
CA ALA A 46 -12.12 -1.93 12.66
C ALA A 46 -12.63 -3.33 12.29
N GLY A 47 -12.24 -4.35 13.06
CA GLY A 47 -12.64 -5.74 12.84
C GLY A 47 -12.05 -6.34 11.56
N PHE A 48 -12.52 -7.54 11.22
CA PHE A 48 -12.15 -8.20 9.99
C PHE A 48 -12.65 -7.47 8.75
N VAL A 49 -13.73 -6.67 8.85
CA VAL A 49 -14.21 -5.84 7.73
C VAL A 49 -13.17 -4.77 7.39
N GLY A 50 -12.66 -4.04 8.38
CA GLY A 50 -11.62 -3.05 8.17
C GLY A 50 -10.30 -3.65 7.68
N LEU A 51 -9.88 -4.78 8.26
CA LEU A 51 -8.69 -5.50 7.81
C LEU A 51 -8.85 -5.97 6.36
N PHE A 52 -9.99 -6.55 6.01
CA PHE A 52 -10.28 -6.98 4.64
C PHE A 52 -10.27 -5.81 3.67
N ALA A 53 -10.93 -4.70 3.99
CA ALA A 53 -10.94 -3.50 3.16
C ALA A 53 -9.52 -2.94 2.94
N TYR A 54 -8.68 -2.92 3.99
CA TYR A 54 -7.29 -2.52 3.89
C TYR A 54 -6.49 -3.44 2.95
N LEU A 55 -6.63 -4.76 3.10
CA LEU A 55 -5.94 -5.73 2.25
C LEU A 55 -6.42 -5.68 0.80
N VAL A 56 -7.72 -5.47 0.57
CA VAL A 56 -8.27 -5.26 -0.78
C VAL A 56 -7.72 -3.99 -1.40
N MET A 57 -7.69 -2.88 -0.64
CA MET A 57 -7.13 -1.62 -1.12
C MET A 57 -5.67 -1.80 -1.54
N MET A 58 -4.84 -2.37 -0.66
CA MET A 58 -3.42 -2.61 -0.94
C MET A 58 -3.22 -3.61 -2.08
N GLY A 59 -3.96 -4.72 -2.07
CA GLY A 59 -3.92 -5.76 -3.10
C GLY A 59 -4.38 -5.28 -4.47
N SER A 60 -5.32 -4.35 -4.54
CA SER A 60 -5.86 -3.83 -5.80
C SER A 60 -4.79 -3.19 -6.69
N LEU A 61 -3.79 -2.53 -6.08
CA LEU A 61 -2.65 -1.97 -6.80
C LEU A 61 -1.88 -3.05 -7.57
N PHE A 62 -1.56 -4.15 -6.90
CA PHE A 62 -0.82 -5.27 -7.49
C PHE A 62 -1.66 -5.99 -8.54
N LEU A 63 -2.95 -6.24 -8.26
CA LEU A 63 -3.86 -6.86 -9.23
C LEU A 63 -3.99 -6.01 -10.50
N TYR A 64 -4.13 -4.70 -10.34
CA TYR A 64 -4.21 -3.76 -11.46
C TYR A 64 -2.90 -3.69 -12.26
N GLY A 65 -1.75 -3.73 -11.58
CA GLY A 65 -0.43 -3.80 -12.22
C GLY A 65 -0.22 -5.09 -13.00
N LEU A 66 -0.53 -6.24 -12.40
CA LEU A 66 -0.46 -7.55 -13.05
C LEU A 66 -1.38 -7.65 -14.27
N TYR A 67 -2.58 -7.05 -14.20
CA TYR A 67 -3.48 -6.99 -15.35
C TYR A 67 -2.88 -6.19 -16.52
N HIS A 68 -2.07 -5.17 -16.25
CA HIS A 68 -1.42 -4.32 -17.26
C HIS A 68 0.05 -4.68 -17.53
N LEU A 69 0.53 -5.83 -17.04
CA LEU A 69 1.96 -6.15 -17.01
C LEU A 69 2.64 -6.04 -18.38
N ARG A 70 1.99 -6.55 -19.44
CA ARG A 70 2.50 -6.46 -20.82
C ARG A 70 2.70 -5.03 -21.31
N ARG A 71 1.85 -4.09 -20.89
CA ARG A 71 1.95 -2.68 -21.27
C ARG A 71 3.06 -1.97 -20.49
N ILE A 72 3.24 -2.35 -19.22
CA ILE A 72 4.31 -1.85 -18.37
C ILE A 72 5.67 -2.31 -18.93
N GLU A 73 5.82 -3.59 -19.23
CA GLU A 73 7.05 -4.18 -19.77
C GLU A 73 7.46 -3.63 -21.14
N ALA A 74 6.49 -3.15 -21.93
CA ALA A 74 6.77 -2.52 -23.23
C ALA A 74 7.48 -1.15 -23.10
N LEU A 75 7.51 -0.55 -21.91
CA LEU A 75 8.08 0.77 -21.64
C LEU A 75 9.12 0.65 -20.51
N PRO A 76 10.41 0.41 -20.83
CA PRO A 76 11.45 0.11 -19.84
C PRO A 76 11.55 1.15 -18.71
N GLU A 77 11.47 2.44 -19.04
CA GLU A 77 11.52 3.53 -18.06
C GLU A 77 10.38 3.46 -17.04
N ILE A 78 9.16 3.07 -17.48
CA ILE A 78 8.00 2.93 -16.59
C ILE A 78 8.09 1.62 -15.79
N SER A 79 8.58 0.55 -16.42
CA SER A 79 8.74 -0.76 -15.79
C SER A 79 9.64 -0.69 -14.57
N ASP A 80 10.82 -0.08 -14.70
CA ASP A 80 11.79 0.03 -13.60
C ASP A 80 11.23 0.87 -12.43
N VAL A 81 10.58 1.99 -12.74
CA VAL A 81 9.94 2.85 -11.73
C VAL A 81 8.79 2.11 -11.04
N TRP A 82 7.94 1.41 -11.80
CA TRP A 82 6.82 0.65 -11.24
C TRP A 82 7.30 -0.48 -10.32
N LEU A 83 8.36 -1.20 -10.69
CA LEU A 83 8.94 -2.25 -9.87
C LEU A 83 9.48 -1.71 -8.55
N GLY A 84 10.24 -0.60 -8.60
CA GLY A 84 10.78 0.04 -7.39
C GLY A 84 9.68 0.50 -6.43
N LEU A 85 8.64 1.16 -6.95
CA LEU A 85 7.51 1.62 -6.14
C LEU A 85 6.70 0.45 -5.56
N SER A 86 6.45 -0.58 -6.37
CA SER A 86 5.75 -1.79 -5.93
C SER A 86 6.53 -2.53 -4.85
N ALA A 87 7.86 -2.64 -5.00
CA ALA A 87 8.74 -3.22 -3.97
C ALA A 87 8.71 -2.40 -2.67
N GLY A 88 8.63 -1.07 -2.76
CA GLY A 88 8.42 -0.19 -1.61
C GLY A 88 7.12 -0.51 -0.86
N ILE A 89 6.00 -0.66 -1.58
CA ILE A 89 4.72 -1.05 -0.97
C ILE A 89 4.79 -2.46 -0.35
N VAL A 90 5.45 -3.42 -1.00
CA VAL A 90 5.70 -4.74 -0.40
C VAL A 90 6.50 -4.62 0.90
N GLY A 91 7.52 -3.76 0.93
CA GLY A 91 8.30 -3.47 2.14
C GLY A 91 7.44 -2.88 3.27
N VAL A 92 6.50 -1.99 2.95
CA VAL A 92 5.54 -1.43 3.92
C VAL A 92 4.64 -2.53 4.48
N LEU A 93 4.08 -3.39 3.63
CA LEU A 93 3.23 -4.50 4.06
C LEU A 93 4.01 -5.50 4.93
N ALA A 94 5.23 -5.84 4.54
CA ALA A 94 6.11 -6.70 5.34
C ALA A 94 6.48 -6.05 6.68
N GLY A 95 6.82 -4.76 6.67
CA GLY A 95 7.11 -3.98 7.87
C GLY A 95 5.94 -3.92 8.85
N GLY A 96 4.71 -3.82 8.33
CA GLY A 96 3.48 -3.82 9.13
C GLY A 96 3.25 -5.10 9.93
N VAL A 97 3.93 -6.21 9.62
CA VAL A 97 3.90 -7.43 10.45
C VAL A 97 4.60 -7.22 11.80
N PHE A 98 5.61 -6.35 11.83
CA PHE A 98 6.49 -6.14 12.98
C PHE A 98 6.31 -4.79 13.65
N ASP A 99 5.37 -3.99 13.16
CA ASP A 99 5.17 -2.62 13.59
C ASP A 99 3.72 -2.16 13.41
N HIS A 100 3.30 -1.11 14.14
CA HIS A 100 1.96 -0.53 14.12
C HIS A 100 1.93 0.95 13.70
N PHE A 101 3.08 1.58 13.41
CA PHE A 101 3.14 3.01 13.07
C PHE A 101 2.40 3.38 11.78
N TYR A 102 2.14 2.42 10.89
CA TYR A 102 1.36 2.65 9.67
C TYR A 102 -0.14 2.82 9.91
N PHE A 103 -0.63 2.54 11.13
CA PHE A 103 -2.05 2.66 11.46
C PHE A 103 -2.25 3.13 12.92
N LYS A 104 -1.76 4.33 13.23
CA LYS A 104 -2.00 5.01 14.51
C LYS A 104 -2.92 6.22 14.29
N ILE A 105 -4.12 6.17 14.85
CA ILE A 105 -5.17 7.18 14.61
C ILE A 105 -4.86 8.48 15.36
N ASP A 106 -4.13 8.39 16.47
CA ASP A 106 -3.89 9.53 17.37
C ASP A 106 -2.74 10.45 16.92
N LEU A 107 -1.85 9.96 16.06
CA LEU A 107 -0.70 10.73 15.57
C LEU A 107 -0.52 10.50 14.08
N PHE A 108 -0.65 11.56 13.30
CA PHE A 108 -0.30 11.56 11.89
C PHE A 108 1.22 11.46 11.74
N HIS A 109 1.73 10.34 11.24
CA HIS A 109 3.16 10.14 11.01
C HIS A 109 3.51 10.46 9.55
N ALA A 110 4.62 11.16 9.31
CA ALA A 110 5.09 11.48 7.95
C ALA A 110 5.28 10.22 7.07
N THR A 111 5.57 9.09 7.69
CA THR A 111 5.66 7.78 7.04
C THR A 111 4.33 7.34 6.41
N MET A 112 3.18 7.62 7.04
CA MET A 112 1.86 7.33 6.45
C MET A 112 1.66 8.12 5.14
N THR A 113 1.99 9.41 5.13
CA THR A 113 1.90 10.24 3.91
C THR A 113 2.75 9.66 2.80
N LEU A 114 3.99 9.26 3.13
CA LEU A 114 4.93 8.71 2.17
C LEU A 114 4.38 7.42 1.53
N VAL A 115 3.77 6.53 2.32
CA VAL A 115 3.11 5.33 1.80
C VAL A 115 2.06 5.68 0.75
N TRP A 116 1.20 6.67 1.04
CA TRP A 116 0.15 7.08 0.09
C TRP A 116 0.70 7.78 -1.16
N ILE A 117 1.79 8.54 -1.02
CA ILE A 117 2.49 9.12 -2.17
C ILE A 117 3.08 8.03 -3.07
N ILE A 118 3.78 7.05 -2.49
CA ILE A 118 4.32 5.90 -3.25
C ILE A 118 3.19 5.11 -3.91
N PHE A 119 2.10 4.86 -3.18
CA PHE A 119 0.93 4.14 -3.70
C PHE A 119 0.32 4.86 -4.90
N GLY A 120 0.10 6.18 -4.78
CA GLY A 120 -0.41 7.01 -5.87
C GLY A 120 0.52 7.05 -7.08
N LEU A 121 1.84 7.14 -6.85
CA LEU A 121 2.84 7.14 -7.92
C LEU A 121 2.91 5.79 -8.64
N ALA A 122 2.82 4.68 -7.89
CA ALA A 122 2.75 3.33 -8.47
C ALA A 122 1.49 3.14 -9.31
N LEU A 123 0.34 3.65 -8.84
CA LEU A 123 -0.90 3.60 -9.62
C LEU A 123 -0.81 4.48 -10.87
N ALA A 124 -0.21 5.66 -10.76
CA ALA A 124 0.00 6.58 -11.86
C ALA A 124 0.89 5.98 -12.96
N SER A 125 1.97 5.26 -12.59
CA SER A 125 2.85 4.62 -13.56
C SER A 125 2.12 3.52 -14.35
N ILE A 126 1.29 2.70 -13.69
CA ILE A 126 0.46 1.70 -14.36
C ILE A 126 -0.53 2.38 -15.32
N ARG A 127 -1.18 3.47 -14.87
CA ARG A 127 -2.14 4.23 -15.69
C ARG A 127 -1.50 4.86 -16.91
N LEU A 128 -0.27 5.36 -16.77
CA LEU A 128 0.50 5.92 -17.88
C LEU A 128 0.81 4.84 -18.90
N ALA A 129 1.39 3.70 -18.48
CA ALA A 129 1.63 2.57 -19.37
C ALA A 129 0.34 2.03 -20.03
N ALA A 130 -0.78 2.05 -19.31
CA ALA A 130 -2.06 1.64 -19.86
C ALA A 130 -2.61 2.62 -20.91
N ALA A 131 -2.28 3.90 -20.82
CA ALA A 131 -2.74 4.94 -21.76
C ALA A 131 -1.81 5.12 -22.97
N THR A 132 -0.54 4.74 -22.87
CA THR A 132 0.43 4.84 -23.96
C THR A 132 0.14 3.79 -25.03
N ASP A 133 -0.13 4.25 -26.25
CA ASP A 133 -0.14 3.39 -27.43
C ASP A 133 1.31 3.03 -27.82
N PRO A 134 1.68 1.75 -27.90
CA PRO A 134 3.04 1.33 -28.22
C PRO A 134 3.50 1.72 -29.63
N THR A 135 2.59 2.18 -30.49
CA THR A 135 2.87 2.65 -31.86
C THR A 135 3.08 4.15 -31.96
N THR A 136 2.86 4.90 -30.88
CA THR A 136 2.87 6.38 -30.86
C THR A 136 4.10 6.92 -30.15
N GLN A 137 5.21 6.20 -30.24
CA GLN A 137 6.50 6.74 -29.83
C GLN A 137 6.94 7.72 -30.92
N PRO A 138 7.12 9.02 -30.63
CA PRO A 138 7.73 9.93 -31.58
C PRO A 138 9.11 9.34 -31.89
N ASP A 139 9.38 9.10 -33.17
CA ASP A 139 10.70 8.74 -33.65
C ASP A 139 11.71 9.61 -32.89
N ALA A 140 12.56 8.95 -32.11
CA ALA A 140 13.68 9.60 -31.48
C ALA A 140 14.49 10.24 -32.59
N GLN A 141 14.23 11.53 -32.81
CA GLN A 141 15.11 12.53 -33.38
C GLN A 141 16.13 11.89 -34.34
N THR A 142 15.70 11.66 -35.58
CA THR A 142 16.65 11.61 -36.70
C THR A 142 17.40 12.93 -36.65
N ASP A 143 18.57 12.89 -36.03
CA ASP A 143 19.58 13.93 -36.12
C ASP A 143 19.76 14.20 -37.62
N PRO A 144 19.52 15.42 -38.12
CA PRO A 144 19.79 15.69 -39.52
C PRO A 144 21.29 15.52 -39.72
N ASP A 145 21.64 14.48 -40.48
CA ASP A 145 23.00 14.16 -40.88
C ASP A 145 23.72 15.46 -41.32
N PRO A 146 24.76 15.92 -40.59
CA PRO A 146 25.47 17.14 -40.92
C PRO A 146 26.39 16.98 -42.15
N THR A 147 26.27 15.90 -42.92
CA THR A 147 27.17 15.57 -44.04
C THR A 147 26.51 15.47 -45.42
N LEU A 148 25.50 16.32 -45.71
CA LEU A 148 25.16 16.64 -47.10
C LEU A 148 25.93 17.89 -47.58
N PRO A 149 26.68 17.80 -48.69
CA PRO A 149 27.52 18.88 -49.23
C PRO A 149 26.73 20.07 -49.79
#